data_AF-A0ABD6FB75-F1
#
_entry.id   AF-A0ABD6FB75-F1
#
_cell.length_a   1.000
_cell.length_b   1.000
_cell.length_c   1.000
_cell.angle_alpha   90.00
_cell.angle_beta   90.00
_cell.angle_gamma   90.00
#
_symmetry.space_group_name_H-M   'P 1'
#
loop_
_entity.id
_entity.type
_entity.pdbx_description
1 polymer ?
#
loop_
_entity_poly.entity_id
_entity_poly.type
_entity_poly.pdbx_seq_one_letter_code
_entity_poly.pdbx_strand_id
1 'polypeptide(L)'
;MSTFEGGRVEDFGMDGSFPGSDQHDAHVHAAAVACGADYVLSCDRGLQEAAAEDVELPHEVYAPDEFFLLIDECSPIHVREATLRQTLYWLKKSGKASMAEHLEKAGCPQFAQRVRQYQTRLSLPKDLP
;
A
#
# COMPACT_ATOMS: atom_id res chain seq x y z
N MET A 1 11.12 16.43 -5.79
CA MET A 1 10.37 15.88 -4.65
C MET A 1 11.28 14.87 -3.98
N SER A 2 11.93 15.26 -2.88
CA SER A 2 12.79 14.36 -2.11
C SER A 2 11.92 13.58 -1.15
N THR A 3 11.98 12.26 -1.20
CA THR A 3 11.45 11.40 -0.15
C THR A 3 12.17 11.74 1.17
N PHE A 4 11.44 11.75 2.29
CA PHE A 4 12.03 11.96 3.62
C PHE A 4 13.20 11.00 3.85
N GLU A 5 14.18 11.41 4.64
CA GLU A 5 15.31 10.55 5.01
C GLU A 5 14.76 9.31 5.73
N GLY A 6 14.93 8.12 5.14
CA GLY A 6 14.33 6.87 5.64
C GLY A 6 12.81 6.75 5.51
N GLY A 7 12.12 7.70 4.87
CA GLY A 7 10.66 7.66 4.67
C GLY A 7 9.83 7.84 5.94
N ARG A 8 10.43 8.41 7.01
CA ARG A 8 9.77 8.62 8.30
C ARG A 8 9.53 10.11 8.53
N VAL A 9 8.45 10.42 9.23
CA VAL A 9 8.06 11.77 9.63
C VAL A 9 8.05 11.78 11.15
N GLU A 10 8.95 12.54 11.78
CA GLU A 10 9.22 12.42 13.24
C GLU A 10 8.96 13.71 14.04
N ASP A 11 8.65 14.84 13.38
CA ASP A 11 8.40 16.14 14.04
C ASP A 11 7.15 16.84 13.44
N PHE A 12 5.96 16.52 13.95
CA PHE A 12 4.71 17.18 13.56
C PHE A 12 3.78 17.38 14.77
N GLY A 13 2.95 18.42 14.71
CA GLY A 13 1.97 18.75 15.75
C GLY A 13 0.55 18.38 15.33
N MET A 14 -0.26 17.92 16.28
CA MET A 14 -1.71 17.80 16.08
C MET A 14 -2.34 19.18 16.29
N ASP A 15 -2.84 19.80 15.22
CA ASP A 15 -3.45 21.14 15.22
C ASP A 15 -4.99 21.09 15.40
N GLY A 16 -5.57 19.89 15.48
CA GLY A 16 -7.00 19.68 15.64
C GLY A 16 -7.79 19.76 14.33
N SER A 17 -7.12 19.70 13.16
CA SER A 17 -7.80 19.68 11.85
C SER A 17 -8.52 18.36 11.56
N PHE A 18 -8.19 17.27 12.27
CA PHE A 18 -8.86 15.99 12.08
C PHE A 18 -10.30 16.02 12.62
N PRO A 19 -11.32 15.66 11.83
CA PRO A 19 -12.72 15.77 12.23
C PRO A 19 -13.17 14.69 13.24
N GLY A 20 -12.47 13.54 13.28
CA GLY A 20 -12.77 12.45 14.19
C GLY A 20 -12.24 12.69 15.62
N SER A 21 -12.81 11.96 16.57
CA SER A 21 -12.42 12.05 18.00
C SER A 21 -11.30 11.08 18.40
N ASP A 22 -10.88 10.19 17.51
CA ASP A 22 -9.80 9.23 17.80
C ASP A 22 -8.42 9.91 17.72
N GLN A 23 -7.68 9.86 18.83
CA GLN A 23 -6.37 10.48 18.94
C GLN A 23 -5.31 9.81 18.04
N HIS A 24 -5.42 8.51 17.82
CA HIS A 24 -4.49 7.77 16.95
C HIS A 24 -4.71 8.15 15.49
N ASP A 25 -5.96 8.32 15.08
CA ASP A 25 -6.30 8.78 13.73
C ASP A 25 -5.88 10.24 13.51
N ALA A 26 -6.09 11.10 14.50
CA ALA A 26 -5.60 12.48 14.47
C ALA A 26 -4.07 12.55 14.32
N HIS A 27 -3.34 11.61 14.93
CA HIS A 27 -1.90 11.52 14.80
C HIS A 27 -1.47 11.08 13.39
N VAL A 28 -2.16 10.11 12.78
CA VAL A 28 -1.92 9.69 11.39
C VAL A 28 -2.22 10.85 10.42
N HIS A 29 -3.33 11.55 10.63
CA HIS A 29 -3.70 12.73 9.84
C HIS A 29 -2.63 13.82 9.92
N ALA A 30 -2.20 14.19 11.13
CA ALA A 30 -1.18 15.21 11.32
C ALA A 30 0.15 14.84 10.64
N ALA A 31 0.54 13.56 10.69
CA ALA A 31 1.72 13.07 9.99
C ALA A 31 1.59 13.24 8.46
N ALA A 32 0.43 12.86 7.92
CA ALA A 32 0.14 12.92 6.50
C ALA A 32 0.11 14.36 5.98
N VAL A 33 -0.51 15.28 6.73
CA VAL A 33 -0.49 16.73 6.44
C VAL A 33 0.93 17.28 6.48
N ALA A 34 1.68 17.01 7.55
CA ALA A 34 3.04 17.53 7.72
C ALA A 34 3.98 17.06 6.59
N CYS A 35 3.76 15.86 6.06
CA CYS A 35 4.59 15.30 5.01
C CYS A 35 4.06 15.54 3.59
N GLY A 36 2.89 16.18 3.46
CA GLY A 36 2.24 16.45 2.18
C GLY A 36 1.88 15.17 1.43
N ALA A 37 1.40 14.15 2.13
CA ALA A 37 0.97 12.91 1.52
C ALA A 37 -0.36 13.10 0.78
N ASP A 38 -0.41 12.70 -0.49
CA ASP A 38 -1.67 12.66 -1.25
C ASP A 38 -2.55 11.46 -0.83
N TYR A 39 -1.92 10.36 -0.40
CA TYR A 39 -2.60 9.11 -0.05
C TYR A 39 -2.13 8.58 1.30
N VAL A 40 -3.09 8.14 2.13
CA VAL A 40 -2.86 7.40 3.38
C VAL A 40 -3.39 5.99 3.21
N LEU A 41 -2.53 4.99 3.43
CA LEU A 41 -2.94 3.58 3.40
C LEU A 41 -3.18 3.08 4.81
N SER A 42 -4.41 2.71 5.12
CA SER A 42 -4.78 2.18 6.44
C SER A 42 -5.81 1.07 6.32
N CYS A 43 -5.70 0.08 7.20
CA CYS A 43 -6.75 -0.92 7.42
C CYS A 43 -7.67 -0.53 8.60
N ASP A 44 -7.44 0.62 9.22
CA ASP A 44 -8.27 1.13 10.30
C ASP A 44 -9.59 1.68 9.75
N ARG A 45 -10.71 1.16 10.24
CA ARG A 45 -12.05 1.54 9.76
C ARG A 45 -12.48 2.91 10.29
N GLY A 46 -12.06 3.29 11.51
CA GLY A 46 -12.39 4.58 12.09
C GLY A 46 -11.80 5.72 11.23
N LEU A 47 -10.55 5.57 10.82
CA LEU A 47 -9.90 6.52 9.93
C LEU A 47 -10.57 6.59 8.55
N GLN A 48 -10.98 5.45 7.98
CA GLN A 48 -11.68 5.39 6.69
C GLN A 48 -13.06 6.03 6.76
N GLU A 49 -13.82 5.78 7.83
CA GLU A 49 -15.15 6.35 8.04
C GLU A 49 -15.06 7.86 8.26
N ALA A 50 -14.11 8.33 9.08
CA ALA A 50 -13.89 9.76 9.31
C ALA A 50 -13.51 10.54 8.04
N ALA A 51 -12.87 9.88 7.07
CA ALA A 51 -12.57 10.46 5.76
C ALA A 51 -13.77 10.45 4.79
N ALA A 52 -14.81 9.67 5.09
CA ALA A 52 -16.03 9.54 4.27
C ALA A 52 -17.17 10.44 4.75
N GLU A 53 -17.12 10.94 5.99
CA GLU A 53 -17.96 12.06 6.44
C GLU A 53 -17.58 13.31 5.62
N ASP A 54 -18.54 14.18 5.26
CA ASP A 54 -18.45 15.31 4.29
C ASP A 54 -17.37 16.41 4.57
N VAL A 55 -16.30 16.06 5.27
CA VAL A 55 -15.10 16.86 5.53
C VAL A 55 -14.04 16.50 4.48
N GLU A 56 -13.72 17.46 3.62
CA GLU A 56 -12.65 17.31 2.64
C GLU A 56 -11.29 17.29 3.35
N LEU A 57 -10.70 16.10 3.48
CA LEU A 57 -9.34 15.93 3.97
C LEU A 57 -8.35 16.29 2.84
N PRO A 58 -7.16 16.83 3.18
CA PRO A 58 -6.13 17.15 2.18
C PRO A 58 -5.46 15.92 1.57
N HIS A 59 -5.84 14.73 2.01
CA HIS A 59 -5.32 13.44 1.56
C HIS A 59 -6.48 12.44 1.40
N GLU A 60 -6.31 11.47 0.52
CA GLU A 60 -7.27 10.37 0.36
C GLU A 60 -6.86 9.17 1.23
N VAL A 61 -7.84 8.53 1.89
CA VAL A 61 -7.58 7.34 2.71
C VAL A 61 -8.05 6.10 1.95
N TYR A 62 -7.14 5.14 1.77
CA TYR A 62 -7.40 3.89 1.05
C TYR A 62 -7.10 2.66 1.89
N ALA A 63 -7.90 1.61 1.69
CA ALA A 63 -7.49 0.26 2.06
C ALA A 63 -6.33 -0.20 1.14
N PRO A 64 -5.32 -0.93 1.64
CA PRO A 64 -4.19 -1.36 0.83
C PRO A 64 -4.57 -2.18 -0.43
N ASP A 65 -5.58 -3.07 -0.33
CA ASP A 65 -6.05 -3.86 -1.47
C ASP A 65 -6.53 -2.98 -2.61
N GLU A 66 -7.32 -1.95 -2.27
CA GLU A 66 -7.89 -1.00 -3.23
C GLU A 66 -6.81 -0.12 -3.84
N PHE A 67 -5.92 0.44 -3.02
CA PHE A 67 -4.84 1.27 -3.54
C PHE A 67 -3.92 0.51 -4.50
N PHE A 68 -3.58 -0.74 -4.19
CA PHE A 68 -2.73 -1.52 -5.08
C PHE A 68 -3.43 -1.90 -6.39
N LEU A 69 -4.76 -2.05 -6.39
CA LEU A 69 -5.54 -2.16 -7.64
C LEU A 69 -5.47 -0.87 -8.44
N LEU A 70 -5.63 0.29 -7.81
CA LEU A 70 -5.50 1.59 -8.48
C LEU A 70 -4.11 1.72 -9.13
N ILE A 71 -3.04 1.32 -8.44
CA ILE A 71 -1.69 1.31 -9.00
C ILE A 71 -1.57 0.35 -10.20
N ASP A 72 -2.18 -0.84 -10.14
CA ASP A 72 -2.19 -1.78 -11.28
C ASP A 72 -2.94 -1.22 -12.48
N GLU A 73 -4.02 -0.48 -12.26
CA GLU A 73 -4.81 0.16 -13.31
C GLU A 73 -4.06 1.34 -13.95
N CYS A 74 -3.45 2.20 -13.14
CA CYS A 74 -2.69 3.35 -13.62
C CYS A 74 -1.34 2.95 -14.23
N SER A 75 -0.70 1.91 -13.70
CA SER A 75 0.67 1.53 -14.08
C SER A 75 0.96 0.02 -13.94
N PRO A 76 0.33 -0.82 -14.78
CA PRO A 76 0.44 -2.28 -14.67
C PRO A 76 1.87 -2.78 -14.86
N ILE A 77 2.71 -2.02 -15.57
CA ILE A 77 4.12 -2.35 -15.79
C ILE A 77 4.90 -2.45 -14.47
N HIS A 78 4.67 -1.54 -13.52
CA HIS A 78 5.39 -1.53 -12.25
C HIS A 78 4.96 -2.69 -11.35
N VAL A 79 3.67 -3.02 -11.33
CA VAL A 79 3.14 -4.18 -10.59
C VAL A 79 3.71 -5.47 -11.17
N ARG A 80 3.77 -5.60 -12.50
CA ARG A 80 4.37 -6.75 -13.17
C ARG A 80 5.84 -6.90 -12.84
N GLU A 81 6.62 -5.82 -12.89
CA GLU A 81 8.04 -5.85 -12.55
C GLU A 81 8.28 -6.21 -11.09
N ALA A 82 7.53 -5.62 -10.15
CA ALA A 82 7.62 -5.95 -8.73
C ALA A 82 7.29 -7.44 -8.50
N THR A 83 6.23 -7.94 -9.14
CA THR A 83 5.82 -9.35 -9.09
C THR A 83 6.95 -10.27 -9.58
N LEU A 84 7.59 -9.95 -10.70
CA LEU A 84 8.72 -10.72 -11.22
C LEU A 84 9.89 -10.71 -10.23
N ARG A 85 10.33 -9.53 -9.77
CA ARG A 85 11.48 -9.39 -8.86
C ARG A 85 11.27 -10.16 -7.56
N GLN A 86 10.09 -10.04 -6.96
CA GLN A 86 9.75 -10.75 -5.73
C GLN A 86 9.63 -12.27 -5.96
N THR A 87 9.03 -12.69 -7.09
CA THR A 87 8.94 -14.11 -7.43
C THR A 87 10.34 -14.74 -7.56
N LEU A 88 11.25 -14.10 -8.29
CA LEU A 88 12.63 -14.57 -8.43
C LEU A 88 13.36 -14.61 -7.08
N TYR A 89 13.20 -13.58 -6.26
CA TYR A 89 13.81 -13.54 -4.92
C TYR A 89 13.36 -14.72 -4.05
N TRP A 90 12.06 -14.97 -3.95
CA TRP A 90 11.52 -16.02 -3.08
C TRP A 90 11.76 -17.44 -3.61
N LEU A 91 11.76 -17.63 -4.94
CA LEU A 91 12.19 -18.89 -5.54
C LEU A 91 13.66 -19.17 -5.20
N LYS A 92 14.56 -18.18 -5.36
CA LYS A 92 15.97 -18.33 -5.01
C LYS A 92 16.19 -18.59 -3.50
N LYS A 93 15.40 -17.93 -2.65
CA LYS A 93 15.56 -18.01 -1.19
C LYS A 93 14.97 -19.27 -0.56
N SER A 94 13.84 -19.75 -1.08
CA SER A 94 13.05 -20.80 -0.43
C SER A 94 12.45 -21.85 -1.36
N GLY A 95 12.68 -21.77 -2.67
CA GLY A 95 12.12 -22.70 -3.67
C GLY A 95 10.62 -22.52 -3.95
N LYS A 96 9.91 -21.68 -3.18
CA LYS A 96 8.49 -21.36 -3.38
C LYS A 96 8.30 -19.84 -3.38
N ALA A 97 7.43 -19.34 -4.26
CA ALA A 97 6.99 -17.94 -4.30
C ALA A 97 5.47 -17.82 -4.09
N SER A 98 5.02 -18.00 -2.84
CA SER A 98 3.61 -17.96 -2.42
C SER A 98 3.07 -16.54 -2.19
N MET A 99 3.50 -15.56 -2.98
CA MET A 99 3.16 -14.16 -2.75
C MET A 99 1.64 -13.89 -2.74
N ALA A 100 0.90 -14.46 -3.68
CA ALA A 100 -0.56 -14.29 -3.73
C ALA A 100 -1.23 -14.81 -2.44
N GLU A 101 -0.77 -15.96 -1.91
CA GLU A 101 -1.29 -16.50 -0.64
C GLU A 101 -0.98 -15.57 0.54
N HIS A 102 0.19 -14.93 0.57
CA HIS A 102 0.55 -13.97 1.62
C HIS A 102 -0.25 -12.67 1.51
N LEU A 103 -0.51 -12.18 0.29
CA LEU A 103 -1.33 -11.00 0.05
C LEU A 103 -2.79 -11.25 0.45
N GLU A 104 -3.35 -12.41 0.13
CA GLU A 104 -4.69 -12.81 0.59
C GLU A 104 -4.77 -12.79 2.13
N LYS A 105 -3.78 -13.38 2.82
CA LYS A 105 -3.71 -13.38 4.29
C LYS A 105 -3.51 -11.99 4.89
N ALA A 106 -2.87 -11.08 4.15
CA ALA A 106 -2.68 -9.70 4.55
C ALA A 106 -3.92 -8.82 4.30
N GLY A 107 -5.04 -9.40 3.85
CA GLY A 107 -6.26 -8.65 3.56
C GLY A 107 -6.25 -7.96 2.20
N CYS A 108 -5.39 -8.40 1.27
CA CYS A 108 -5.32 -7.90 -0.10
C CYS A 108 -5.76 -8.95 -1.15
N PRO A 109 -6.99 -9.49 -1.07
CA PRO A 109 -7.42 -10.61 -1.90
C PRO A 109 -7.56 -10.25 -3.39
N GLN A 110 -8.00 -9.04 -3.73
CA GLN A 110 -8.19 -8.66 -5.12
C GLN A 110 -6.85 -8.37 -5.80
N PHE A 111 -5.96 -7.67 -5.11
CA PHE A 111 -4.60 -7.44 -5.61
C PHE A 111 -3.81 -8.76 -5.70
N ALA A 112 -4.02 -9.69 -4.76
CA ALA A 112 -3.44 -11.03 -4.86
C ALA A 112 -3.86 -11.75 -6.15
N GLN A 113 -5.10 -11.58 -6.60
CA GLN A 113 -5.57 -12.13 -7.86
C GLN A 113 -4.81 -11.52 -9.06
N ARG A 114 -4.56 -10.20 -9.06
CA ARG A 114 -3.74 -9.53 -10.09
C ARG A 114 -2.32 -10.09 -10.12
N VAL A 115 -1.67 -10.21 -8.96
CA VAL A 115 -0.33 -10.80 -8.83
C VAL A 115 -0.30 -12.24 -9.35
N ARG A 116 -1.30 -13.06 -9.02
CA ARG A 116 -1.42 -14.44 -9.52
C ARG A 116 -1.51 -14.47 -11.05
N GLN A 117 -2.28 -13.58 -11.67
CA GLN A 117 -2.38 -13.48 -13.12
C GLN A 117 -1.05 -13.09 -13.78
N TYR A 118 -0.27 -12.21 -13.16
CA TYR A 118 1.08 -11.90 -13.66
C TYR A 118 2.02 -13.08 -13.51
N GLN A 119 1.98 -13.78 -12.37
CA GLN A 119 2.81 -14.97 -12.11
C GLN A 119 2.61 -16.07 -13.14
N THR A 120 1.37 -16.35 -13.57
CA THR A 120 1.10 -17.37 -14.61
C THR A 120 1.66 -17.01 -15.99
N ARG A 121 1.97 -15.73 -16.23
CA ARG A 121 2.52 -15.20 -17.48
C ARG A 121 4.01 -14.91 -17.39
N LEU A 122 4.67 -15.22 -16.28
CA LEU A 122 6.11 -15.02 -16.14
C LEU A 122 6.86 -16.05 -16.97
N SER A 123 7.78 -15.56 -17.80
CA SER A 123 8.85 -16.39 -18.37
C SER A 123 9.98 -16.43 -17.35
N LEU A 124 10.04 -17.51 -16.57
CA LEU A 124 11.13 -17.70 -15.62
C LEU A 124 12.43 -18.04 -16.38
N PRO A 125 13.59 -17.49 -15.96
CA PRO A 125 14.89 -17.91 -16.46
C PRO A 125 15.06 -19.43 -16.32
N LYS A 126 15.66 -20.08 -17.33
CA LYS A 126 15.84 -21.55 -17.36
C LYS A 126 16.79 -22.07 -16.28
N ASP A 127 17.62 -21.20 -15.72
CA ASP A 127 18.67 -21.53 -14.76
C ASP A 127 18.30 -21.16 -13.31
N LEU A 128 17.00 -21.18 -12.97
CA LEU A 128 16.63 -21.08 -11.56
C LEU A 128 17.10 -22.33 -10.79
N PRO A 129 17.64 -22.15 -9.57
CA PRO A 129 18.13 -23.24 -8.73
C PRO A 129 17.04 -24.20 -8.27
#